data_AF-A0A3B1E6I3-F1
#
_entry.id   AF-A0A3B1E6I3-F1
#
_cell.length_a   1.000
_cell.length_b   1.000
_cell.length_c   1.000
_cell.angle_alpha   90.00
_cell.angle_beta   90.00
_cell.angle_gamma   90.00
#
_symmetry.space_group_name_H-M   'P 1'
#
loop_
_entity.id
_entity.type
_entity.pdbx_description
1 polymer ?
#
loop_
_entity_poly.entity_id
_entity_poly.type
_entity_poly.pdbx_seq_one_letter_code
_entity_poly.pdbx_strand_id
1 'polypeptide(L)'
;MKNLYLLIVLLSAFSFMLAGCLNFGKDEETTSPTKAHVSRCQSEMYLNPSMKIIPLGFKIEDSGMDAAIWFKFKTDTSDLHKIFVGKVVDTSKFKNDFTFIHEMDELKWWDAKDKKLVGGQVRLPNVRFMNVGIEKNGEGYIVYIMWHEV
;
A
#
# COMPACT_ATOMS: atom_id res chain seq x y z
N MET A 1 -6.98 47.91 -30.40
CA MET A 1 -6.27 46.64 -30.71
C MET A 1 -4.99 46.41 -29.88
N LYS A 2 -4.16 47.43 -29.57
CA LYS A 2 -2.94 47.25 -28.73
C LYS A 2 -3.19 46.75 -27.30
N ASN A 3 -4.33 47.09 -26.69
CA ASN A 3 -4.65 46.70 -25.31
C ASN A 3 -5.13 45.25 -25.15
N LEU A 4 -5.53 44.58 -26.23
CA LEU A 4 -6.00 43.18 -26.20
C LEU A 4 -4.83 42.19 -26.12
N TYR A 5 -3.72 42.51 -26.79
CA TYR A 5 -2.49 41.70 -26.74
C TYR A 5 -1.82 41.73 -25.36
N LEU A 6 -1.87 42.87 -24.66
CA LEU A 6 -1.31 42.99 -23.31
C LEU A 6 -2.06 42.09 -22.31
N LEU A 7 -3.39 41.98 -22.46
CA LEU A 7 -4.25 41.16 -21.62
C LEU A 7 -4.07 39.65 -21.88
N ILE A 8 -3.82 39.26 -23.14
CA ILE A 8 -3.53 37.87 -23.53
C ILE A 8 -2.15 37.42 -23.02
N VAL A 9 -1.13 38.30 -23.04
CA VAL A 9 0.21 38.00 -22.51
C VAL A 9 0.21 37.89 -20.98
N LEU A 10 -0.62 38.69 -20.30
CA LEU A 10 -0.81 38.60 -18.85
C LEU A 10 -1.54 37.31 -18.43
N LEU A 11 -2.50 36.82 -19.24
CA LEU A 11 -3.20 35.56 -18.96
C LEU A 11 -2.32 34.33 -19.15
N SER A 12 -1.45 34.31 -20.17
CA SER A 12 -0.55 33.18 -20.42
C SER A 12 0.58 33.08 -19.39
N ALA A 13 1.04 34.19 -18.83
CA ALA A 13 2.01 34.19 -17.73
C ALA A 13 1.41 33.66 -16.40
N PHE A 14 0.09 33.80 -16.19
CA PHE A 14 -0.58 33.32 -14.98
C PHE A 14 -0.78 31.79 -14.98
N SER A 15 -0.95 31.16 -16.15
CA SER A 15 -1.09 29.71 -16.27
C SER A 15 0.18 28.93 -15.91
N PHE A 16 1.37 29.54 -16.03
CA PHE A 16 2.64 28.89 -15.65
C PHE A 16 2.95 28.96 -14.15
N MET A 17 2.25 29.80 -13.37
CA MET A 17 2.46 29.91 -11.92
C MET A 17 1.63 28.91 -11.09
N LEU A 18 0.67 28.20 -11.71
CA LEU A 18 -0.09 27.13 -11.07
C LEU A 18 0.57 25.74 -11.19
N ALA A 19 1.71 25.63 -11.87
CA ALA A 19 2.53 24.41 -11.88
C ALA A 19 3.37 24.22 -10.59
N GLY A 20 3.19 25.12 -9.61
CA GLY A 20 3.86 25.03 -8.32
C GLY A 20 3.36 23.86 -7.47
N CYS A 21 4.25 22.89 -7.28
CA CYS A 21 4.25 21.87 -6.22
C CYS A 21 3.27 20.69 -6.33
N LEU A 22 3.28 19.95 -7.44
CA LEU A 22 3.03 18.50 -7.34
C LEU A 22 4.25 17.87 -6.65
N ASN A 23 4.20 17.74 -5.32
CA ASN A 23 5.24 17.06 -4.55
C ASN A 23 4.91 15.57 -4.48
N PHE A 24 5.26 14.86 -5.54
CA PHE A 24 5.18 13.40 -5.54
C PHE A 24 6.11 12.83 -4.46
N GLY A 25 5.70 11.71 -3.87
CA GLY A 25 6.54 10.99 -2.93
C GLY A 25 7.78 10.39 -3.59
N LYS A 26 8.55 9.65 -2.82
CA LYS A 26 9.76 8.97 -3.30
C LYS A 26 9.55 7.46 -3.27
N ASP A 27 9.92 6.81 -4.37
CA ASP A 27 9.96 5.37 -4.44
C ASP A 27 11.09 4.82 -3.54
N GLU A 28 10.79 3.75 -2.83
CA GLU A 28 11.71 3.13 -1.88
C GLU A 28 11.46 1.62 -1.81
N GLU A 29 12.54 0.84 -1.66
CA GLU A 29 12.49 -0.59 -1.40
C GLU A 29 13.50 -0.96 -0.30
N THR A 30 13.08 -1.80 0.65
CA THR A 30 13.96 -2.32 1.70
C THR A 30 13.46 -3.63 2.31
N THR A 31 14.38 -4.50 2.71
CA THR A 31 14.09 -5.70 3.53
C THR A 31 14.22 -5.45 5.03
N SER A 32 14.56 -4.22 5.43
CA SER A 32 14.64 -3.79 6.83
C SER A 32 13.80 -2.53 7.06
N PRO A 33 12.46 -2.62 6.98
CA PRO A 33 11.58 -1.45 7.11
C PRO A 33 11.73 -0.76 8.47
N THR A 34 11.75 0.56 8.44
CA THR A 34 11.86 1.39 9.64
C THR A 34 10.52 1.44 10.40
N LYS A 35 10.54 1.97 11.63
CA LYS A 35 9.31 2.26 12.39
C LYS A 35 8.36 3.20 11.64
N ALA A 36 8.90 4.13 10.85
CA ALA A 36 8.10 5.06 10.05
C ALA A 36 7.38 4.31 8.91
N HIS A 37 8.06 3.38 8.22
CA HIS A 37 7.44 2.54 7.19
C HIS A 37 6.32 1.68 7.79
N VAL A 38 6.58 1.04 8.94
CA VAL A 38 5.56 0.23 9.64
C VAL A 38 4.37 1.09 10.04
N SER A 39 4.60 2.29 10.58
CA SER A 39 3.53 3.21 10.99
C SER A 39 2.67 3.66 9.80
N ARG A 40 3.30 3.95 8.65
CA ARG A 40 2.60 4.26 7.40
C ARG A 40 1.74 3.08 6.95
N CYS A 41 2.29 1.87 6.94
CA CYS A 41 1.54 0.67 6.57
C CYS A 41 0.39 0.40 7.54
N GLN A 42 0.58 0.58 8.85
CA GLN A 42 -0.50 0.42 9.83
C GLN A 42 -1.66 1.37 9.56
N SER A 43 -1.35 2.63 9.20
CA SER A 43 -2.35 3.63 8.84
C SER A 43 -3.07 3.29 7.53
N GLU A 44 -2.32 3.09 6.44
CA GLU A 44 -2.89 2.92 5.10
C GLU A 44 -3.60 1.58 4.92
N MET A 45 -3.08 0.53 5.56
CA MET A 45 -3.59 -0.85 5.43
C MET A 45 -4.54 -1.25 6.55
N TYR A 46 -4.90 -0.31 7.45
CA TYR A 46 -5.76 -0.55 8.60
C TYR A 46 -5.31 -1.76 9.43
N LEU A 47 -4.00 -1.87 9.67
CA LEU A 47 -3.47 -2.88 10.58
C LEU A 47 -3.77 -2.47 12.02
N ASN A 48 -3.94 -3.45 12.90
CA ASN A 48 -4.14 -3.17 14.32
C ASN A 48 -2.90 -2.45 14.90
N PRO A 49 -3.02 -1.22 15.40
CA PRO A 49 -1.88 -0.42 15.85
C PRO A 49 -1.20 -0.99 17.11
N SER A 50 -1.92 -1.81 17.88
CA SER A 50 -1.38 -2.46 19.08
C SER A 50 -0.71 -3.80 18.80
N MET A 51 -0.79 -4.31 17.56
CA MET A 51 -0.17 -5.58 17.20
C MET A 51 1.34 -5.41 17.05
N LYS A 52 2.10 -6.40 17.54
CA LYS A 52 3.53 -6.50 17.28
C LYS A 52 3.76 -6.97 15.84
N ILE A 53 4.43 -6.13 15.05
CA ILE A 53 4.79 -6.43 13.66
C ILE A 53 6.29 -6.64 13.58
N ILE A 54 6.71 -7.76 12.98
CA ILE A 54 8.10 -8.00 12.58
C ILE A 54 8.16 -7.78 11.06
N PRO A 55 8.62 -6.62 10.59
CA PRO A 55 8.63 -6.32 9.17
C PRO A 55 9.70 -7.16 8.45
N LEU A 56 9.37 -7.64 7.25
CA LEU A 56 10.23 -8.49 6.42
C LEU A 56 10.58 -7.84 5.08
N GLY A 57 9.74 -6.94 4.59
CA GLY A 57 10.00 -6.18 3.38
C GLY A 57 8.97 -5.09 3.16
N PHE A 58 9.40 -4.02 2.51
CA PHE A 58 8.62 -2.85 2.16
C PHE A 58 9.07 -2.36 0.79
N LYS A 59 8.11 -2.08 -0.08
CA LYS A 59 8.31 -1.27 -1.28
C LYS A 59 7.18 -0.26 -1.36
N ILE A 60 7.51 0.94 -1.79
CA ILE A 60 6.54 1.96 -2.17
C ILE A 60 6.89 2.54 -3.53
N GLU A 61 5.86 2.72 -4.33
CA GLU A 61 5.85 3.54 -5.53
C GLU A 61 4.93 4.74 -5.21
N ASP A 62 5.51 5.94 -5.09
CA ASP A 62 4.84 7.18 -4.64
C ASP A 62 5.22 8.36 -5.55
N SER A 63 6.10 8.14 -6.53
CA SER A 63 6.58 9.17 -7.46
C SER A 63 5.56 9.54 -8.56
N GLY A 64 4.45 8.80 -8.65
CA GLY A 64 3.35 9.00 -9.60
C GLY A 64 2.12 9.66 -9.00
N MET A 65 1.04 9.75 -9.79
CA MET A 65 -0.26 10.25 -9.31
C MET A 65 -0.94 9.29 -8.32
N ASP A 66 -0.74 8.00 -8.54
CA ASP A 66 -1.25 6.93 -7.70
C ASP A 66 -0.08 6.27 -6.97
N ALA A 67 -0.26 6.02 -5.68
CA ALA A 67 0.68 5.31 -4.84
C ALA A 67 0.32 3.82 -4.71
N ALA A 68 1.36 2.98 -4.65
CA ALA A 68 1.26 1.57 -4.33
C ALA A 68 2.28 1.17 -3.26
N ILE A 69 1.88 0.32 -2.32
CA ILE A 69 2.74 -0.18 -1.25
C ILE A 69 2.66 -1.71 -1.23
N TRP A 70 3.82 -2.36 -1.23
CA TRP A 70 3.99 -3.77 -0.93
C TRP A 70 4.60 -3.90 0.45
N PHE A 71 3.92 -4.61 1.34
CA PHE A 71 4.39 -4.83 2.69
C PHE A 71 4.28 -6.30 3.05
N LYS A 72 5.40 -6.88 3.50
CA LYS A 72 5.48 -8.24 4.01
C LYS A 72 5.94 -8.20 5.46
N PHE A 73 5.24 -8.91 6.32
CA PHE A 73 5.58 -8.96 7.74
C PHE A 73 5.15 -10.27 8.40
N LYS A 74 5.72 -10.53 9.58
CA LYS A 74 5.33 -11.63 10.46
C LYS A 74 4.57 -11.10 11.68
N THR A 75 3.56 -11.85 12.09
CA THR A 75 2.81 -11.64 13.34
C THR A 75 3.11 -12.72 14.37
N ASP A 76 2.82 -12.44 15.64
CA ASP A 76 2.83 -13.40 16.75
C ASP A 76 1.43 -13.91 17.11
N THR A 77 0.40 -13.46 16.39
CA THR A 77 -0.98 -13.90 16.60
C THR A 77 -1.40 -14.97 15.62
N SER A 78 -2.13 -15.97 16.12
CA SER A 78 -2.82 -17.00 15.35
C SER A 78 -4.29 -16.67 15.08
N ASP A 79 -4.73 -15.46 15.41
CA ASP A 79 -6.09 -14.98 15.14
C ASP A 79 -6.07 -13.90 14.04
N LEU A 80 -6.58 -14.26 12.87
CA LEU A 80 -6.64 -13.36 11.70
C LEU A 80 -7.40 -12.06 12.00
N HIS A 81 -8.41 -12.11 12.88
CA HIS A 81 -9.21 -10.92 13.22
C HIS A 81 -8.43 -9.89 14.03
N LYS A 82 -7.29 -10.27 14.61
CA LYS A 82 -6.42 -9.34 15.37
C LYS A 82 -5.43 -8.59 14.51
N ILE A 83 -5.23 -9.00 13.25
CA ILE A 83 -4.26 -8.41 12.32
C ILE A 83 -4.73 -7.03 11.86
N PHE A 84 -6.02 -6.88 11.61
CA PHE A 84 -6.61 -5.68 11.03
C PHE A 84 -7.60 -5.02 11.99
N VAL A 85 -7.91 -3.74 11.70
CA VAL A 85 -9.03 -3.06 12.33
C VAL A 85 -10.33 -3.61 11.74
N GLY A 86 -10.97 -4.54 12.45
CA GLY A 86 -12.12 -5.32 11.95
C GLY A 86 -13.35 -4.53 11.50
N LYS A 87 -13.47 -3.24 11.89
CA LYS A 87 -14.54 -2.35 11.39
C LYS A 87 -14.32 -1.92 9.93
N VAL A 88 -13.10 -2.09 9.40
CA VAL A 88 -12.71 -1.69 8.05
C VAL A 88 -12.38 -2.92 7.20
N VAL A 89 -11.67 -3.89 7.77
CA VAL A 89 -11.26 -5.11 7.06
C VAL A 89 -12.04 -6.31 7.59
N ASP A 90 -12.91 -6.86 6.76
CA ASP A 90 -13.70 -8.07 7.06
C ASP A 90 -12.97 -9.32 6.55
N THR A 91 -12.19 -9.94 7.43
CA THR A 91 -11.40 -11.14 7.11
C THR A 91 -12.26 -12.39 6.91
N SER A 92 -13.55 -12.37 7.26
CA SER A 92 -14.45 -13.52 7.04
C SER A 92 -14.69 -13.81 5.55
N LYS A 93 -14.44 -12.82 4.69
CA LYS A 93 -14.56 -12.92 3.23
C LYS A 93 -13.31 -13.48 2.55
N PHE A 94 -12.24 -13.72 3.31
CA PHE A 94 -11.02 -14.29 2.76
C PHE A 94 -11.27 -15.74 2.34
N LYS A 95 -10.65 -16.12 1.23
CA LYS A 95 -10.76 -17.44 0.62
C LYS A 95 -9.44 -18.19 0.78
N ASN A 96 -9.54 -19.50 0.88
CA ASN A 96 -8.37 -20.37 0.72
C ASN A 96 -7.85 -20.30 -0.72
N ASP A 97 -6.60 -20.69 -0.90
CA ASP A 97 -5.91 -20.76 -2.20
C ASP A 97 -5.92 -19.41 -2.94
N PHE A 98 -5.76 -18.31 -2.19
CA PHE A 98 -5.65 -16.97 -2.76
C PHE A 98 -4.34 -16.82 -3.54
N THR A 99 -4.42 -16.15 -4.69
CA THR A 99 -3.27 -15.84 -5.55
C THR A 99 -3.31 -14.36 -5.94
N PHE A 100 -2.15 -13.72 -5.95
CA PHE A 100 -2.03 -12.34 -6.43
C PHE A 100 -2.10 -12.31 -7.96
N ILE A 101 -2.93 -11.44 -8.53
CA ILE A 101 -3.05 -11.27 -9.99
C ILE A 101 -1.79 -10.61 -10.56
N HIS A 102 -1.20 -9.69 -9.80
CA HIS A 102 0.04 -9.00 -10.14
C HIS A 102 1.13 -9.44 -9.17
N GLU A 103 1.89 -10.46 -9.57
CA GLU A 103 3.09 -10.85 -8.85
C GLU A 103 4.22 -9.85 -9.14
N MET A 104 5.10 -9.65 -8.15
CA MET A 104 6.30 -8.84 -8.27
C MET A 104 7.51 -9.78 -8.28
N ASP A 105 7.73 -10.46 -9.42
CA ASP A 105 8.80 -11.45 -9.56
C ASP A 105 10.20 -10.83 -9.34
N GLU A 106 10.34 -9.51 -9.51
CA GLU A 106 11.58 -8.78 -9.25
C GLU A 106 11.91 -8.63 -7.75
N LEU A 107 10.91 -8.70 -6.87
CA LEU A 107 11.07 -8.54 -5.43
C LEU A 107 11.40 -9.90 -4.79
N LYS A 108 12.70 -10.17 -4.63
CA LYS A 108 13.18 -11.44 -4.04
C LYS A 108 12.57 -11.80 -2.68
N TRP A 109 12.19 -10.79 -1.90
CA TRP A 109 11.57 -10.98 -0.59
C TRP A 109 10.04 -11.15 -0.66
N TRP A 110 9.41 -10.82 -1.80
CA TRP A 110 8.01 -11.04 -2.11
C TRP A 110 7.80 -12.44 -2.72
N ASP A 111 8.11 -13.46 -1.94
CA ASP A 111 7.99 -14.87 -2.30
C ASP A 111 6.55 -15.41 -2.17
N ALA A 112 5.52 -14.62 -2.51
CA ALA A 112 4.12 -15.04 -2.37
C ALA A 112 3.72 -16.14 -3.38
N LYS A 113 4.46 -16.25 -4.49
CA LYS A 113 4.28 -17.25 -5.54
C LYS A 113 4.37 -18.66 -4.95
N ASP A 114 3.48 -19.55 -5.40
CA ASP A 114 3.40 -20.96 -4.98
C ASP A 114 3.07 -21.20 -3.50
N LYS A 115 2.73 -20.16 -2.72
CA LYS A 115 2.31 -20.31 -1.32
C LYS A 115 0.82 -20.63 -1.21
N LYS A 116 0.48 -21.43 -0.19
CA LYS A 116 -0.91 -21.67 0.20
C LYS A 116 -1.40 -20.52 1.06
N LEU A 117 -2.02 -19.54 0.43
CA LEU A 117 -2.47 -18.31 1.09
C LEU A 117 -3.97 -18.35 1.37
N VAL A 118 -4.36 -17.89 2.56
CA VAL A 118 -5.72 -17.42 2.82
C VAL A 118 -5.74 -15.92 2.56
N GLY A 119 -6.66 -15.43 1.75
CA GLY A 119 -6.58 -14.04 1.32
C GLY A 119 -7.77 -13.54 0.51
N GLY A 120 -7.66 -12.31 0.05
CA GLY A 120 -8.69 -11.67 -0.74
C GLY A 120 -8.38 -10.22 -1.05
N GLN A 121 -9.20 -9.64 -1.91
CA GLN A 121 -9.21 -8.21 -2.16
C GLN A 121 -10.13 -7.52 -1.15
N VAL A 122 -9.68 -6.38 -0.63
CA VAL A 122 -10.39 -5.52 0.31
C VAL A 122 -10.52 -4.15 -0.31
N ARG A 123 -11.75 -3.61 -0.35
CA ARG A 123 -12.00 -2.21 -0.69
C ARG A 123 -11.88 -1.37 0.57
N LEU A 124 -11.07 -0.33 0.50
CA LEU A 124 -10.87 0.63 1.59
C LEU A 124 -11.61 1.94 1.29
N PRO A 125 -11.75 2.82 2.30
CA PRO A 125 -12.20 4.20 2.07
C PRO A 125 -11.31 4.94 1.07
N ASN A 126 -11.86 5.99 0.43
CA ASN A 126 -11.14 6.89 -0.47
C ASN A 126 -10.51 6.21 -1.70
N VAL A 127 -11.26 5.30 -2.35
CA VAL A 127 -10.86 4.63 -3.61
C VAL A 127 -9.53 3.86 -3.50
N ARG A 128 -9.24 3.37 -2.29
CA ARG A 128 -8.08 2.54 -2.00
C ARG A 128 -8.46 1.07 -1.99
N PHE A 129 -7.51 0.21 -2.31
CA PHE A 129 -7.71 -1.23 -2.33
C PHE A 129 -6.51 -1.95 -1.74
N MET A 130 -6.74 -3.14 -1.21
CA MET A 130 -5.69 -4.05 -0.80
C MET A 130 -5.93 -5.43 -1.36
N ASN A 131 -4.88 -6.06 -1.86
CA ASN A 131 -4.81 -7.50 -2.04
C ASN A 131 -4.03 -8.07 -0.86
N VAL A 132 -4.64 -8.99 -0.11
CA VAL A 132 -4.07 -9.55 1.11
C VAL A 132 -3.90 -11.06 0.92
N GLY A 133 -2.70 -11.57 1.19
CA GLY A 133 -2.41 -13.00 1.25
C GLY A 133 -1.76 -13.34 2.59
N ILE A 134 -2.20 -14.43 3.22
CA ILE A 134 -1.76 -14.81 4.56
C ILE A 134 -1.35 -16.28 4.57
N GLU A 135 -0.10 -16.53 4.93
CA GLU A 135 0.47 -17.85 5.13
C GLU A 135 0.54 -18.16 6.63
N LYS A 136 0.04 -19.34 7.04
CA LYS A 136 0.21 -19.82 8.41
C LYS A 136 1.67 -20.23 8.64
N ASN A 137 2.30 -19.69 9.69
CA ASN A 137 3.70 -19.98 10.02
C ASN A 137 3.86 -20.28 11.52
N GLY A 138 3.71 -21.55 11.88
CA GLY A 138 3.78 -22.01 13.26
C GLY A 138 2.68 -21.38 14.12
N GLU A 139 3.09 -20.59 15.12
CA GLU A 139 2.20 -19.91 16.08
C GLU A 139 1.61 -18.59 15.56
N GLY A 140 2.06 -18.09 14.40
CA GLY A 140 1.58 -16.83 13.83
C GLY A 140 1.38 -16.89 12.32
N TYR A 141 1.46 -15.74 11.68
CA TYR A 141 1.28 -15.59 10.24
C TYR A 141 2.43 -14.85 9.57
N ILE A 142 2.68 -15.18 8.30
CA ILE A 142 3.34 -14.27 7.35
C ILE A 142 2.23 -13.63 6.51
N VAL A 143 2.22 -12.32 6.48
CA VAL A 143 1.20 -11.51 5.81
C VAL A 143 1.85 -10.75 4.66
N TYR A 144 1.19 -10.79 3.51
CA TYR A 144 1.54 -10.11 2.27
C TYR A 144 0.40 -9.15 1.94
N ILE A 145 0.71 -7.86 1.78
CA ILE A 145 -0.29 -6.86 1.41
C ILE A 145 0.26 -6.02 0.26
N MET A 146 -0.50 -5.96 -0.83
CA MET A 146 -0.35 -4.95 -1.87
C MET A 146 -1.49 -3.96 -1.72
N TRP A 147 -1.18 -2.75 -1.30
CA TRP A 147 -2.10 -1.62 -1.21
C TRP A 147 -1.90 -0.71 -2.41
N HIS A 148 -2.96 -0.12 -2.92
CA HIS A 148 -2.88 0.91 -3.96
C HIS A 148 -4.09 1.86 -3.91
N GLU A 149 -3.90 3.06 -4.44
CA GLU A 149 -4.99 3.99 -4.79
C GLU A 149 -5.30 3.93 -6.29
N VAL A 150 -6.53 4.34 -6.65
CA VAL A 150 -7.09 4.40 -8.01
C VAL A 150 -7.91 5.67 -8.16
#